data_AF-A0A5C8QB78-F1
#
_entry.id   AF-A0A5C8QB78-F1
#
_cell.length_a   1.000
_cell.length_b   1.000
_cell.length_c   1.000
_cell.angle_alpha   90.00
_cell.angle_beta   90.00
_cell.angle_gamma   90.00
#
_symmetry.space_group_name_H-M   'P 1'
#
loop_
_entity.id
_entity.type
_entity.pdbx_description
1 polymer ?
#
loop_
_entity_poly.entity_id
_entity_poly.type
_entity_poly.pdbx_seq_one_letter_code
_entity_poly.pdbx_strand_id
1 'polypeptide(L)'
;MTETGPTLETVTGARQTLTVVLPVRLHRTPDPRAGWAQGPYPFTQGARRTDTATRSGYFAPASARVLYGTPDRPCRWHRALAVTHDDLHLIGLEILRTATARDPRHALAVLHFTVDVPLLPVLRAIGHRPTAGPDPLSGPLDPDTLLDAVAEVRDRAGTFALARPYTVAFLTPGAHHTPALRPDPEAMLPPTADRWLWQLASRSAPGDFPVAPESAPHHDASTVRISADWSALVLRHGAAFLGHRADGGDGDFYDFGALHARTVYLDALLLGSLQRDHIDELTEELSEVFDSERLTRRVTALEKNIARFRSTYWRQHLTAHGPANGLLRAFQHQHRLPERFAEILAEAADYSRLVQTLESQQISGALGVLTILGLPLGTALSVLQVLGDESVPHLLVALGLSVAATAAALTTRYGRLVLSSLRGGTTAPDRRR
;
A
#
# COMPACT_ATOMS: atom_id res chain seq x y z
N MET A 1 -35.46 33.25 -4.28
CA MET A 1 -34.24 33.33 -3.45
C MET A 1 -34.27 32.15 -2.51
N THR A 2 -33.65 31.04 -2.90
CA THR A 2 -33.51 29.85 -2.05
C THR A 2 -32.53 30.21 -0.93
N GLU A 3 -33.00 30.17 0.32
CA GLU A 3 -32.12 30.23 1.49
C GLU A 3 -30.98 29.25 1.27
N THR A 4 -29.77 29.79 1.24
CA THR A 4 -28.55 28.99 1.18
C THR A 4 -28.46 28.32 2.54
N GLY A 5 -28.92 27.07 2.61
CA GLY A 5 -28.87 26.29 3.84
C GLY A 5 -27.45 26.28 4.44
N PRO A 6 -27.32 25.96 5.73
CA PRO A 6 -26.06 26.08 6.43
C PRO A 6 -24.96 25.25 5.75
N THR A 7 -23.75 25.80 5.65
CA THR A 7 -22.62 25.17 4.96
C THR A 7 -21.73 24.43 5.95
N LEU A 8 -21.01 23.40 5.50
CA LEU A 8 -20.06 22.67 6.35
C LEU A 8 -18.91 23.54 6.90
N GLU A 9 -18.71 24.75 6.36
CA GLU A 9 -17.72 25.69 6.89
C GLU A 9 -18.15 26.28 8.24
N THR A 10 -19.45 26.30 8.52
CA THR A 10 -20.03 26.91 9.73
C THR A 10 -20.82 25.93 10.59
N VAL A 11 -21.01 24.69 10.12
CA VAL A 11 -21.81 23.67 10.80
C VAL A 11 -20.92 22.80 11.69
N THR A 12 -21.22 22.84 12.99
CA THR A 12 -20.71 21.89 13.99
C THR A 12 -21.70 20.73 14.10
N GLY A 13 -21.26 19.52 13.75
CA GLY A 13 -22.08 18.30 13.91
C GLY A 13 -22.44 18.02 15.38
N ALA A 14 -23.50 17.24 15.60
CA ALA A 14 -23.87 16.79 16.96
C ALA A 14 -22.79 15.90 17.57
N ARG A 15 -22.12 15.10 16.73
CA ARG A 15 -20.92 14.35 17.06
C ARG A 15 -19.92 14.49 15.94
N GLN A 16 -18.69 14.83 16.29
CA GLN A 16 -17.61 14.99 15.33
C GLN A 16 -16.36 14.28 15.82
N THR A 17 -15.79 13.47 14.95
CA THR A 17 -14.53 12.82 15.22
C THR A 17 -13.60 12.90 14.03
N LEU A 18 -12.32 12.96 14.32
CA LEU A 18 -11.26 13.04 13.33
C LEU A 18 -10.17 12.05 13.71
N THR A 19 -9.77 11.22 12.77
CA THR A 19 -8.53 10.45 12.85
C THR A 19 -7.56 10.97 11.80
N VAL A 20 -6.31 11.22 12.19
CA VAL A 20 -5.24 11.66 11.28
C VAL A 20 -4.21 10.54 11.16
N VAL A 21 -3.91 10.12 9.93
CA VAL A 21 -2.92 9.07 9.63
C VAL A 21 -1.72 9.70 8.93
N LEU A 22 -0.53 9.50 9.50
CA LEU A 22 0.73 10.09 9.07
C LEU A 22 1.75 9.00 8.77
N PRO A 23 2.50 9.06 7.65
CA PRO A 23 3.66 8.22 7.47
C PRO A 23 4.78 8.65 8.43
N VAL A 24 5.36 7.70 9.15
CA VAL A 24 6.43 7.95 10.11
C VAL A 24 7.56 6.94 9.95
N ARG A 25 8.76 7.29 10.41
CA ARG A 25 9.89 6.37 10.48
C ARG A 25 10.19 6.05 11.93
N LEU A 26 10.18 4.77 12.27
CA LEU A 26 10.53 4.32 13.62
C LEU A 26 12.03 4.42 13.87
N HIS A 27 12.42 5.14 14.92
CA HIS A 27 13.78 5.13 15.43
C HIS A 27 14.03 3.96 16.36
N ARG A 28 13.00 3.59 17.14
CA ARG A 28 13.02 2.51 18.12
C ARG A 28 11.66 1.85 18.21
N THR A 29 11.62 0.64 18.77
CA THR A 29 10.34 -0.02 19.09
C THR A 29 9.68 0.72 20.25
N PRO A 30 8.37 1.04 20.19
CA PRO A 30 7.66 1.64 21.32
C PRO A 30 7.77 0.78 22.59
N ASP A 31 8.08 1.43 23.72
CA ASP A 31 8.35 0.77 25.01
C ASP A 31 7.17 0.98 25.99
N PRO A 32 6.61 -0.10 26.57
CA PRO A 32 5.61 -0.01 27.65
C PRO A 32 6.02 0.89 28.82
N ARG A 33 7.30 0.98 29.17
CA ARG A 33 7.79 1.86 30.24
C ARG A 33 7.65 3.34 29.91
N ALA A 34 7.62 3.69 28.62
CA ALA A 34 7.35 5.03 28.10
C ALA A 34 5.84 5.27 27.82
N GLY A 35 4.97 4.40 28.35
CA GLY A 35 3.52 4.52 28.23
C GLY A 35 2.92 3.88 26.97
N TRP A 36 3.72 3.15 26.16
CA TRP A 36 3.25 2.52 24.93
C TRP A 36 2.79 1.08 25.16
N ALA A 37 1.49 0.86 25.20
CA ALA A 37 0.91 -0.48 25.27
C ALA A 37 0.85 -1.15 23.90
N GLN A 38 0.99 -2.47 23.85
CA GLN A 38 0.85 -3.25 22.61
C GLN A 38 -0.62 -3.32 22.18
N GLY A 39 -0.85 -3.32 20.86
CA GLY A 39 -2.17 -3.36 20.24
C GLY A 39 -2.68 -1.98 19.82
N PRO A 40 -3.82 -1.92 19.14
CA PRO A 40 -4.45 -0.66 18.77
C PRO A 40 -5.05 0.05 19.99
N TYR A 41 -5.44 1.32 19.84
CA TYR A 41 -6.07 2.08 20.92
C TYR A 41 -7.43 1.43 21.29
N PRO A 42 -7.65 1.06 22.57
CA PRO A 42 -8.84 0.35 22.97
C PRO A 42 -9.97 1.34 23.31
N PHE A 43 -10.80 1.69 22.34
CA PHE A 43 -11.98 2.49 22.61
C PHE A 43 -13.01 1.68 23.40
N THR A 44 -13.65 2.33 24.38
CA THR A 44 -14.68 1.75 25.25
C THR A 44 -16.00 2.50 25.07
N GLN A 45 -17.09 1.75 24.93
CA GLN A 45 -18.45 2.28 24.88
C GLN A 45 -19.38 1.35 25.67
N GLY A 46 -19.85 1.80 26.83
CA GLY A 46 -20.57 0.95 27.78
C GLY A 46 -19.77 -0.30 28.13
N ALA A 47 -20.37 -1.49 27.96
CA ALA A 47 -19.70 -2.77 28.18
C ALA A 47 -18.78 -3.22 27.03
N ARG A 48 -18.77 -2.52 25.88
CA ARG A 48 -17.99 -2.90 24.71
C ARG A 48 -16.60 -2.26 24.76
N ARG A 49 -15.57 -3.08 24.54
CA ARG A 49 -14.18 -2.64 24.37
C ARG A 49 -13.69 -3.12 23.01
N THR A 50 -12.98 -2.26 22.28
CA THR A 50 -12.46 -2.55 20.93
C THR A 50 -10.96 -2.70 20.93
N ASP A 51 -10.48 -3.75 21.59
CA ASP A 51 -9.06 -4.09 21.64
C ASP A 51 -8.64 -5.06 20.51
N THR A 52 -7.39 -5.52 20.55
CA THR A 52 -6.84 -6.50 19.60
C THR A 52 -7.72 -7.74 19.47
N ALA A 53 -8.23 -8.28 20.58
CA ALA A 53 -8.96 -9.54 20.57
C ALA A 53 -10.30 -9.37 19.84
N THR A 54 -11.05 -8.32 20.20
CA THR A 54 -12.33 -8.01 19.54
C THR A 54 -12.14 -7.67 18.07
N ARG A 55 -11.18 -6.78 17.75
CA ARG A 55 -10.96 -6.32 16.36
C ARG A 55 -10.44 -7.44 15.47
N SER A 56 -9.62 -8.37 15.97
CA SER A 56 -9.14 -9.52 15.20
C SER A 56 -10.28 -10.40 14.68
N GLY A 57 -11.40 -10.51 15.40
CA GLY A 57 -12.57 -11.28 14.98
C GLY A 57 -13.26 -10.76 13.72
N TYR A 58 -13.03 -9.50 13.35
CA TYR A 58 -13.61 -8.90 12.13
C TYR A 58 -12.82 -9.24 10.87
N PHE A 59 -11.57 -9.66 11.00
CA PHE A 59 -10.62 -9.83 9.90
C PHE A 59 -10.22 -11.29 9.71
N ALA A 60 -9.91 -11.64 8.46
CA ALA A 60 -9.26 -12.92 8.19
C ALA A 60 -7.93 -13.01 8.97
N PRO A 61 -7.51 -14.20 9.44
CA PRO A 61 -6.33 -14.35 10.30
C PRO A 61 -5.03 -13.74 9.73
N ALA A 62 -4.87 -13.75 8.40
CA ALA A 62 -3.70 -13.13 7.76
C ALA A 62 -3.71 -11.60 7.91
N SER A 63 -4.84 -10.95 7.65
CA SER A 63 -5.01 -9.50 7.79
C SER A 63 -4.90 -9.06 9.24
N ALA A 64 -5.48 -9.85 10.17
CA ALA A 64 -5.37 -9.58 11.60
C ALA A 64 -3.90 -9.59 12.06
N ARG A 65 -3.10 -10.57 11.63
CA ARG A 65 -1.65 -10.60 11.95
C ARG A 65 -0.89 -9.41 11.39
N VAL A 66 -1.28 -8.91 10.22
CA VAL A 66 -0.67 -7.71 9.63
C VAL A 66 -1.03 -6.45 10.43
N LEU A 67 -2.29 -6.31 10.84
CA LEU A 67 -2.80 -5.12 11.52
C LEU A 67 -2.48 -5.08 13.02
N TYR A 68 -2.35 -6.23 13.68
CA TYR A 68 -2.20 -6.32 15.14
C TYR A 68 -0.94 -7.07 15.60
N GLY A 69 -0.26 -7.77 14.68
CA GLY A 69 0.95 -8.52 14.97
C GLY A 69 0.67 -9.90 15.55
N THR A 70 1.72 -10.51 16.09
CA THR A 70 1.64 -11.71 16.93
C THR A 70 2.29 -11.41 18.28
N PRO A 71 2.08 -12.25 19.32
CA PRO A 71 2.76 -12.08 20.61
C PRO A 71 4.29 -11.95 20.46
N ASP A 72 4.90 -12.75 19.58
CA ASP A 72 6.35 -12.72 19.35
C ASP A 72 6.81 -11.58 18.43
N ARG A 73 5.89 -10.97 17.69
CA ARG A 73 6.17 -9.93 16.69
C ARG A 73 5.09 -8.85 16.74
N PRO A 74 5.09 -8.00 17.78
CA PRO A 74 4.20 -6.84 17.82
C PRO A 74 4.48 -5.92 16.63
N CYS A 75 3.41 -5.43 16.00
CA CYS A 75 3.50 -4.41 14.95
C CYS A 75 2.63 -3.19 15.24
N ARG A 76 1.83 -3.19 16.32
CA ARG A 76 0.98 -2.05 16.67
C ARG A 76 1.08 -1.74 18.14
N TRP A 77 1.13 -0.45 18.44
CA TRP A 77 1.19 0.08 19.81
C TRP A 77 0.29 1.29 19.92
N HIS A 78 -0.15 1.60 21.12
CA HIS A 78 -0.92 2.80 21.41
C HIS A 78 -0.45 3.47 22.69
N ARG A 79 -0.75 4.75 22.80
CA ARG A 79 -0.57 5.55 24.01
C ARG A 79 -1.80 6.41 24.22
N ALA A 80 -2.37 6.34 25.42
CA ALA A 80 -3.42 7.26 25.84
C ALA A 80 -2.79 8.61 26.15
N LEU A 81 -3.36 9.66 25.57
CA LEU A 81 -2.84 11.00 25.71
C LEU A 81 -3.99 11.98 25.57
N ALA A 82 -4.31 12.67 26.66
CA ALA A 82 -5.34 13.69 26.71
C ALA A 82 -4.69 15.07 26.57
N VAL A 83 -4.63 15.58 25.34
CA VAL A 83 -4.10 16.92 25.04
C VAL A 83 -5.19 17.70 24.32
N THR A 84 -5.46 18.91 24.79
CA THR A 84 -6.39 19.84 24.16
C THR A 84 -5.61 21.02 23.64
N HIS A 85 -5.86 21.40 22.40
CA HIS A 85 -5.34 22.63 21.81
C HIS A 85 -6.43 23.21 20.91
N ASP A 86 -6.80 24.45 21.20
CA ASP A 86 -7.99 25.08 20.66
C ASP A 86 -9.21 24.15 20.82
N ASP A 87 -9.94 23.88 19.74
CA ASP A 87 -11.16 23.07 19.73
C ASP A 87 -10.92 21.60 19.31
N LEU A 88 -9.66 21.14 19.38
CA LEU A 88 -9.25 19.76 19.13
C LEU A 88 -8.81 19.08 20.42
N HIS A 89 -9.39 17.91 20.67
CA HIS A 89 -9.06 17.09 21.83
C HIS A 89 -8.47 15.76 21.36
N LEU A 90 -7.16 15.60 21.50
CA LEU A 90 -6.48 14.34 21.30
C LEU A 90 -6.85 13.40 22.45
N ILE A 91 -7.32 12.19 22.10
CA ILE A 91 -7.70 11.14 23.07
C ILE A 91 -6.57 10.12 23.22
N GLY A 92 -5.88 9.85 22.12
CA GLY A 92 -4.82 8.86 22.08
C GLY A 92 -4.24 8.77 20.68
N LEU A 93 -3.12 8.06 20.61
CA LEU A 93 -2.40 7.85 19.37
C LEU A 93 -1.90 6.42 19.26
N GLU A 94 -1.70 5.97 18.04
CA GLU A 94 -1.21 4.63 17.71
C GLU A 94 -0.02 4.71 16.76
N ILE A 95 0.82 3.69 16.81
CA ILE A 95 1.85 3.41 15.81
C ILE A 95 1.56 2.04 15.24
N LEU A 96 1.45 1.94 13.92
CA LEU A 96 1.40 0.69 13.17
C LEU A 96 2.67 0.57 12.33
N ARG A 97 3.53 -0.39 12.66
CA ARG A 97 4.69 -0.74 11.84
C ARG A 97 4.22 -1.39 10.54
N THR A 98 4.61 -0.78 9.44
CA THR A 98 4.27 -1.16 8.06
C THR A 98 5.54 -1.45 7.26
N ALA A 99 6.50 -2.08 7.94
CA ALA A 99 7.84 -2.34 7.40
C ALA A 99 7.77 -3.09 6.07
N THR A 100 8.50 -2.57 5.10
CA THR A 100 8.70 -3.19 3.79
C THR A 100 10.10 -3.82 3.73
N ALA A 101 10.42 -4.55 2.65
CA ALA A 101 11.78 -5.10 2.50
C ALA A 101 12.81 -3.97 2.33
N ARG A 102 12.44 -2.90 1.62
CA ARG A 102 13.27 -1.70 1.41
C ARG A 102 13.29 -0.75 2.59
N ASP A 103 12.16 -0.54 3.27
CA ASP A 103 12.06 0.36 4.42
C ASP A 103 11.60 -0.40 5.67
N PRO A 104 12.54 -1.03 6.41
CA PRO A 104 12.22 -1.83 7.59
C PRO A 104 11.75 -0.97 8.78
N ARG A 105 11.90 0.36 8.70
CA ARG A 105 11.50 1.32 9.74
C ARG A 105 10.20 2.05 9.38
N HIS A 106 9.61 1.78 8.23
CA HIS A 106 8.36 2.40 7.80
C HIS A 106 7.20 2.04 8.74
N ALA A 107 6.43 3.04 9.11
CA ALA A 107 5.27 2.92 9.98
C ALA A 107 4.24 4.02 9.68
N LEU A 108 3.06 3.88 10.28
CA LEU A 108 2.00 4.86 10.29
C LEU A 108 1.74 5.30 11.74
N ALA A 109 1.69 6.60 11.98
CA ALA A 109 1.12 7.16 13.20
C ALA A 109 -0.36 7.48 12.97
N VAL A 110 -1.18 7.22 13.98
CA VAL A 110 -2.64 7.42 13.93
C VAL A 110 -3.03 8.25 15.15
N LEU A 111 -3.54 9.45 14.96
CA LEU A 111 -3.96 10.35 16.04
C LEU A 111 -5.49 10.41 16.06
N HIS A 112 -6.09 10.27 17.23
CA HIS A 112 -7.55 10.22 17.40
C HIS A 112 -8.08 11.43 18.15
N PHE A 113 -8.95 12.20 17.50
CA PHE A 113 -9.47 13.47 18.01
C PHE A 113 -11.00 13.49 18.10
N THR A 114 -11.53 14.14 19.13
CA THR A 114 -12.84 14.81 19.07
C THR A 114 -12.66 16.27 18.71
N VAL A 115 -13.67 16.86 18.05
CA VAL A 115 -13.60 18.21 17.50
C VAL A 115 -14.88 18.96 17.82
N ASP A 116 -14.74 20.14 18.44
CA ASP A 116 -15.88 20.93 18.94
C ASP A 116 -16.27 22.10 18.02
N VAL A 117 -15.50 22.31 16.95
CA VAL A 117 -15.73 23.29 15.87
C VAL A 117 -16.18 22.62 14.57
N PRO A 118 -16.65 23.39 13.56
CA PRO A 118 -16.96 22.83 12.25
C PRO A 118 -15.80 22.00 11.69
N LEU A 119 -16.10 20.76 11.30
CA LEU A 119 -15.08 19.78 10.94
C LEU A 119 -14.36 20.11 9.63
N LEU A 120 -15.05 20.72 8.66
CA LEU A 120 -14.47 21.00 7.33
C LEU A 120 -13.28 21.99 7.40
N PRO A 121 -13.36 23.15 8.08
CA PRO A 121 -12.20 24.03 8.29
C PRO A 121 -10.98 23.33 8.90
N VAL A 122 -11.18 22.47 9.90
CA VAL A 122 -10.10 21.70 10.54
C VAL A 122 -9.44 20.74 9.53
N LEU A 123 -10.25 20.00 8.78
CA LEU A 123 -9.76 19.08 7.74
C LEU A 123 -8.98 19.81 6.63
N ARG A 124 -9.43 21.02 6.26
CA ARG A 124 -8.77 21.88 5.28
C ARG A 124 -7.41 22.35 5.78
N ALA A 125 -7.32 22.77 7.03
CA ALA A 125 -6.09 23.24 7.65
C ALA A 125 -5.03 22.14 7.76
N ILE A 126 -5.40 20.97 8.30
CA ILE A 126 -4.53 19.77 8.34
C ILE A 126 -4.11 19.33 6.93
N GLY A 127 -5.06 19.44 6.00
CA GLY A 127 -4.82 19.18 4.59
C GLY A 127 -4.01 20.26 3.89
N HIS A 128 -3.56 21.32 4.57
CA HIS A 128 -2.81 22.45 3.99
C HIS A 128 -3.45 22.99 2.71
N ARG A 129 -4.78 23.11 2.71
CA ARG A 129 -5.53 23.64 1.57
C ARG A 129 -5.26 25.14 1.43
N PRO A 130 -5.24 25.68 0.19
CA PRO A 130 -5.22 27.12 -0.02
C PRO A 130 -6.36 27.78 0.77
N THR A 131 -6.10 28.95 1.34
CA THR A 131 -7.05 29.73 2.16
C THR A 131 -7.56 29.06 3.43
N ALA A 132 -7.02 27.90 3.82
CA ALA A 132 -7.28 27.33 5.12
C ALA A 132 -6.57 28.13 6.23
N GLY A 133 -7.10 28.05 7.45
CA GLY A 133 -6.47 28.63 8.63
C GLY A 133 -5.15 27.93 9.00
N PRO A 134 -4.52 28.33 10.13
CA PRO A 134 -3.30 27.69 10.61
C PRO A 134 -3.51 26.19 10.85
N ASP A 135 -2.45 25.39 10.67
CA ASP A 135 -2.52 23.94 10.94
C ASP A 135 -2.75 23.69 12.44
N PRO A 136 -3.88 23.09 12.84
CA PRO A 136 -4.18 22.79 14.24
C PRO A 136 -3.29 21.68 14.81
N LEU A 137 -2.53 20.96 13.98
CA LEU A 137 -1.50 20.01 14.41
C LEU A 137 -0.15 20.69 14.64
N SER A 138 -0.14 21.96 15.03
CA SER A 138 1.04 22.67 15.49
C SER A 138 1.04 22.80 17.02
N GLY A 139 2.18 23.21 17.59
CA GLY A 139 2.29 23.42 19.03
C GLY A 139 2.11 22.12 19.85
N PRO A 140 1.22 22.07 20.86
CA PRO A 140 1.03 20.89 21.70
C PRO A 140 0.54 19.64 20.95
N LEU A 141 -0.09 19.82 19.79
CA LEU A 141 -0.57 18.74 18.93
C LEU A 141 0.38 18.38 17.79
N ASP A 142 1.58 18.98 17.77
CA ASP A 142 2.62 18.67 16.80
C ASP A 142 3.00 17.19 16.84
N PRO A 143 2.78 16.42 15.76
CA PRO A 143 3.12 15.01 15.68
C PRO A 143 4.57 14.68 16.09
N ASP A 144 5.56 15.52 15.75
CA ASP A 144 6.96 15.26 16.11
C ASP A 144 7.16 15.38 17.63
N THR A 145 6.46 16.32 18.27
CA THR A 145 6.43 16.46 19.73
C THR A 145 5.68 15.29 20.37
N LEU A 146 4.53 14.91 19.81
CA LEU A 146 3.71 13.82 20.33
C LEU A 146 4.41 12.45 20.21
N LEU A 147 5.23 12.21 19.19
CA LEU A 147 5.88 10.91 18.99
C LEU A 147 7.12 10.71 19.88
N ASP A 148 7.58 11.75 20.60
CA ASP A 148 8.58 11.68 21.68
C ASP A 148 9.81 10.82 21.35
N ALA A 149 10.43 11.13 20.20
CA ALA A 149 11.60 10.44 19.64
C ALA A 149 11.43 8.93 19.34
N VAL A 150 10.22 8.38 19.44
CA VAL A 150 9.93 7.00 19.01
C VAL A 150 9.93 6.91 17.49
N ALA A 151 9.36 7.94 16.83
CA ALA A 151 9.30 8.05 15.39
C ALA A 151 9.41 9.52 14.95
N GLU A 152 9.89 9.73 13.73
CA GLU A 152 9.87 11.03 13.02
C GLU A 152 8.75 11.01 11.96
N VAL A 153 8.02 12.11 11.79
CA VAL A 153 7.11 12.24 10.64
C VAL A 153 7.91 12.34 9.36
N ARG A 154 7.55 11.54 8.35
CA ARG A 154 8.16 11.63 7.03
C ARG A 154 7.34 12.57 6.16
N ASP A 155 7.93 13.69 5.79
CA ASP A 155 7.44 14.43 4.63
C ASP A 155 7.93 13.71 3.37
N ARG A 156 7.09 12.88 2.76
CA ARG A 156 7.49 12.23 1.50
C ARG A 156 7.45 13.27 0.38
N ALA A 157 8.60 13.89 0.13
CA ALA A 157 8.89 14.58 -1.12
C ALA A 157 8.90 13.56 -2.28
N GLY A 158 7.74 13.30 -2.86
CA GLY A 158 7.59 12.45 -4.04
C GLY A 158 6.27 12.76 -4.74
N THR A 159 6.29 12.85 -6.07
CA THR A 159 5.19 13.32 -6.93
C THR A 159 3.86 12.57 -6.75
N PHE A 160 3.89 11.38 -6.14
CA PHE A 160 2.73 10.50 -5.89
C PHE A 160 2.61 10.05 -4.43
N ALA A 161 3.50 10.48 -3.54
CA ALA A 161 3.39 10.14 -2.14
C ALA A 161 2.21 10.89 -1.51
N LEU A 162 1.63 10.34 -0.44
CA LEU A 162 0.84 11.16 0.47
C LEU A 162 1.77 12.22 1.08
N ALA A 163 1.98 13.33 0.37
CA ALA A 163 2.65 14.52 0.89
C ALA A 163 1.82 15.21 1.99
N ARG A 164 0.69 14.60 2.40
CA ARG A 164 -0.29 15.18 3.32
C ARG A 164 -0.88 14.10 4.21
N PRO A 165 -1.22 14.44 5.47
CA PRO A 165 -1.88 13.51 6.38
C PRO A 165 -3.16 12.96 5.75
N TYR A 166 -3.44 11.67 5.89
CA TYR A 166 -4.71 11.08 5.45
C TYR A 166 -5.73 11.23 6.59
N THR A 167 -6.86 11.88 6.32
CA THR A 167 -7.86 12.19 7.35
C THR A 167 -9.05 11.26 7.25
N VAL A 168 -9.56 10.79 8.39
CA VAL A 168 -10.82 10.05 8.50
C VAL A 168 -11.76 10.88 9.36
N ALA A 169 -12.78 11.46 8.72
CA ALA A 169 -13.78 12.31 9.33
C ALA A 169 -15.04 11.51 9.64
N PHE A 170 -15.67 11.75 10.79
CA PHE A 170 -17.02 11.25 11.07
C PHE A 170 -17.85 12.39 11.63
N LEU A 171 -19.02 12.62 11.05
CA LEU A 171 -19.94 13.68 11.42
C LEU A 171 -21.37 13.15 11.48
N THR A 172 -22.08 13.47 12.55
CA THR A 172 -23.54 13.26 12.65
C THR A 172 -24.27 14.59 12.63
N PRO A 173 -25.38 14.69 11.89
CA PRO A 173 -26.18 15.89 11.87
C PRO A 173 -27.01 16.03 13.16
N GLY A 174 -27.16 17.25 13.67
CA GLY A 174 -28.23 17.60 14.61
C GLY A 174 -29.55 17.83 13.88
N ALA A 175 -30.65 17.96 14.63
CA ALA A 175 -32.00 18.09 14.07
C ALA A 175 -32.19 19.29 13.10
N HIS A 176 -31.34 20.31 13.19
CA HIS A 176 -31.39 21.50 12.33
C HIS A 176 -30.55 21.39 11.05
N HIS A 177 -29.77 20.32 10.87
CA HIS A 177 -28.93 20.11 9.68
C HIS A 177 -29.70 19.44 8.54
N THR A 178 -30.83 20.04 8.15
CA THR A 178 -31.71 19.52 7.08
C THR A 178 -31.00 19.14 5.77
N PRO A 179 -29.87 19.76 5.34
CA PRO A 179 -29.18 19.34 4.12
C PRO A 179 -28.59 17.92 4.15
N ALA A 180 -28.31 17.36 5.34
CA ALA A 180 -27.79 16.00 5.49
C ALA A 180 -28.85 15.01 5.98
N LEU A 181 -30.00 15.50 6.43
CA LEU A 181 -31.05 14.67 7.01
C LEU A 181 -31.91 14.03 5.93
N ARG A 182 -32.05 12.71 5.99
CA ARG A 182 -33.07 11.95 5.30
C ARG A 182 -34.41 12.20 6.02
N PRO A 183 -35.48 12.56 5.30
CA PRO A 183 -36.76 12.88 5.92
C PRO A 183 -37.47 11.66 6.53
N ASP A 184 -37.30 10.47 5.94
CA ASP A 184 -37.85 9.20 6.40
C ASP A 184 -36.90 8.05 6.01
N PRO A 185 -36.76 6.94 6.78
CA PRO A 185 -35.85 5.85 6.46
C PRO A 185 -36.01 5.21 5.08
N GLU A 186 -37.20 5.25 4.46
CA GLU A 186 -37.43 4.70 3.12
C GLU A 186 -37.21 5.74 2.01
N ALA A 187 -37.14 7.03 2.36
CA ALA A 187 -36.91 8.10 1.41
C ALA A 187 -35.48 8.09 0.84
N MET A 188 -35.36 8.56 -0.41
CA MET A 188 -34.06 8.78 -1.04
C MET A 188 -33.26 9.85 -0.28
N LEU A 189 -31.94 9.67 -0.22
CA LEU A 189 -31.06 10.68 0.33
C LEU A 189 -31.13 11.99 -0.47
N PRO A 190 -31.12 13.15 0.20
CA PRO A 190 -30.97 14.41 -0.50
C PRO A 190 -29.56 14.49 -1.12
N PRO A 191 -29.40 15.00 -2.36
CA PRO A 191 -28.09 15.14 -3.01
C PRO A 191 -27.08 15.98 -2.24
N THR A 192 -27.57 16.86 -1.35
CA THR A 192 -26.74 17.66 -0.45
C THR A 192 -25.99 16.83 0.58
N ALA A 193 -26.50 15.66 0.98
CA ALA A 193 -25.80 14.74 1.87
C ALA A 193 -24.53 14.17 1.22
N ASP A 194 -24.61 13.77 -0.05
CA ASP A 194 -23.44 13.27 -0.79
C ASP A 194 -22.41 14.38 -1.05
N ARG A 195 -22.89 15.61 -1.28
CA ARG A 195 -22.01 16.78 -1.35
C ARG A 195 -21.26 17.00 -0.04
N TRP A 196 -21.93 16.95 1.10
CA TRP A 196 -21.27 17.07 2.42
C TRP A 196 -20.25 15.96 2.64
N LEU A 197 -20.62 14.73 2.31
CA LEU A 197 -19.74 13.57 2.41
C LEU A 197 -18.48 13.75 1.54
N TRP A 198 -18.65 14.25 0.30
CA TRP A 198 -17.54 14.58 -0.59
C TRP A 198 -16.65 15.71 -0.06
N GLN A 199 -17.23 16.78 0.48
CA GLN A 199 -16.49 17.90 1.04
C GLN A 199 -15.62 17.46 2.23
N LEU A 200 -16.16 16.65 3.12
CA LEU A 200 -15.43 16.07 4.25
C LEU A 200 -14.29 15.14 3.78
N ALA A 201 -14.56 14.22 2.85
CA ALA A 201 -13.54 13.26 2.39
C ALA A 201 -12.43 13.93 1.55
N SER A 202 -12.80 14.90 0.72
CA SER A 202 -11.87 15.63 -0.15
C SER A 202 -11.18 16.79 0.55
N ARG A 203 -11.70 17.20 1.72
CA ARG A 203 -11.29 18.39 2.47
C ARG A 203 -11.45 19.66 1.63
N SER A 204 -12.50 19.72 0.81
CA SER A 204 -12.71 20.80 -0.15
C SER A 204 -14.01 21.54 0.15
N ALA A 205 -13.98 22.85 -0.06
CA ALA A 205 -15.15 23.71 -0.07
C ALA A 205 -15.69 23.83 -1.52
N PRO A 206 -16.94 24.30 -1.72
CA PRO A 206 -17.48 24.53 -3.06
C PRO A 206 -16.59 25.44 -3.93
N GLY A 207 -15.88 26.38 -3.31
CA GLY A 207 -15.01 27.33 -4.00
C GLY A 207 -13.71 26.74 -4.55
N ASP A 208 -13.23 25.58 -4.06
CA ASP A 208 -11.96 25.01 -4.55
C ASP A 208 -12.12 24.30 -5.90
N PHE A 209 -13.25 23.62 -6.07
CA PHE A 209 -13.57 22.83 -7.26
C PHE A 209 -15.04 23.04 -7.58
N PRO A 210 -15.38 23.99 -8.46
CA PRO A 210 -16.75 24.11 -8.94
C PRO A 210 -17.11 22.84 -9.72
N VAL A 211 -17.86 21.95 -9.08
CA VAL A 211 -18.36 20.73 -9.71
C VAL A 211 -19.44 21.13 -10.70
N ALA A 212 -19.23 20.82 -11.98
CA ALA A 212 -20.25 20.98 -13.01
C ALA A 212 -21.52 20.18 -12.59
N PRO A 213 -22.72 20.77 -12.59
CA PRO A 213 -23.94 20.10 -12.15
C PRO A 213 -24.18 18.74 -12.82
N GLU A 214 -23.74 18.60 -14.07
CA GLU A 214 -23.84 17.39 -14.90
C GLU A 214 -22.93 16.25 -14.39
N SER A 215 -21.88 16.59 -13.63
CA SER A 215 -20.91 15.63 -13.08
C SER A 215 -21.27 15.14 -11.67
N ALA A 216 -22.25 15.78 -11.01
CA ALA A 216 -22.68 15.42 -9.66
C ALA A 216 -23.11 13.94 -9.52
N PRO A 217 -23.89 13.34 -10.46
CA PRO A 217 -24.33 11.94 -10.32
C PRO A 217 -23.18 10.92 -10.35
N HIS A 218 -22.04 11.27 -10.95
CA HIS A 218 -20.87 10.39 -11.04
C HIS A 218 -20.05 10.35 -9.74
N HIS A 219 -20.16 11.39 -8.89
CA HIS A 219 -19.51 11.41 -7.59
C HIS A 219 -20.22 10.47 -6.60
N ASP A 220 -21.54 10.35 -6.73
CA ASP A 220 -22.40 9.54 -5.86
C ASP A 220 -22.14 8.03 -5.99
N ALA A 221 -21.72 7.57 -7.18
CA ALA A 221 -21.46 6.16 -7.49
C ALA A 221 -20.33 5.51 -6.67
N SER A 222 -19.46 6.32 -6.07
CA SER A 222 -18.33 5.86 -5.24
C SER A 222 -18.67 5.76 -3.74
N THR A 223 -19.90 6.12 -3.36
CA THR A 223 -20.33 6.17 -1.97
C THR A 223 -20.67 4.78 -1.43
N VAL A 224 -20.07 4.44 -0.29
CA VAL A 224 -20.36 3.21 0.45
C VAL A 224 -21.57 3.45 1.37
N ARG A 225 -22.75 2.97 0.97
CA ARG A 225 -23.95 2.99 1.81
C ARG A 225 -23.87 1.88 2.86
N ILE A 226 -23.53 2.26 4.10
CA ILE A 226 -23.32 1.30 5.20
C ILE A 226 -24.67 0.82 5.75
N SER A 227 -25.59 1.76 5.98
CA SER A 227 -26.99 1.48 6.33
C SER A 227 -27.87 2.66 5.88
N ALA A 228 -29.17 2.62 6.24
CA ALA A 228 -30.07 3.76 6.06
C ALA A 228 -29.57 5.03 6.76
N ASP A 229 -28.92 4.86 7.92
CA ASP A 229 -28.60 5.96 8.83
C ASP A 229 -27.26 6.63 8.57
N TRP A 230 -26.39 6.05 7.73
CA TRP A 230 -25.09 6.65 7.43
C TRP A 230 -24.41 6.06 6.19
N SER A 231 -23.49 6.83 5.64
CA SER A 231 -22.68 6.44 4.50
C SER A 231 -21.25 6.90 4.67
N ALA A 232 -20.37 6.34 3.85
CA ALA A 232 -18.97 6.67 3.83
C ALA A 232 -18.47 6.90 2.41
N LEU A 233 -17.48 7.76 2.27
CA LEU A 233 -16.77 8.00 1.02
C LEU A 233 -15.27 7.93 1.27
N VAL A 234 -14.56 7.28 0.36
CA VAL A 234 -13.10 7.10 0.43
C VAL A 234 -12.47 7.74 -0.79
N LEU A 235 -11.63 8.75 -0.58
CA LEU A 235 -10.89 9.48 -1.60
C LEU A 235 -9.38 9.38 -1.34
N ARG A 236 -8.56 9.80 -2.30
CA ARG A 236 -7.08 9.69 -2.21
C ARG A 236 -6.50 10.35 -0.97
N HIS A 237 -7.14 11.41 -0.53
CA HIS A 237 -6.67 12.26 0.55
C HIS A 237 -7.39 11.95 1.86
N GLY A 238 -8.56 11.31 1.86
CA GLY A 238 -9.27 11.09 3.09
C GLY A 238 -10.50 10.26 2.91
N ALA A 239 -11.04 9.82 4.04
CA ALA A 239 -12.35 9.22 4.12
C ALA A 239 -13.26 10.06 5.00
N ALA A 240 -14.55 10.04 4.70
CA ALA A 240 -15.56 10.62 5.56
C ALA A 240 -16.69 9.65 5.80
N PHE A 241 -17.33 9.79 6.95
CA PHE A 241 -18.54 9.12 7.38
C PHE A 241 -19.56 10.20 7.76
N LEU A 242 -20.77 10.10 7.21
CA LEU A 242 -21.85 11.06 7.46
C LEU A 242 -23.10 10.31 7.89
N GLY A 243 -23.66 10.73 9.04
CA GLY A 243 -25.00 10.34 9.47
C GLY A 243 -26.09 11.03 8.66
N HIS A 244 -27.22 10.34 8.46
CA HIS A 244 -28.36 10.80 7.67
C HIS A 244 -29.63 11.01 8.48
N ARG A 245 -29.58 10.84 9.81
CA ARG A 245 -30.66 11.21 10.72
C ARG A 245 -30.09 12.02 11.89
N ALA A 246 -30.96 12.72 12.60
CA ALA A 246 -30.53 13.50 13.75
C ALA A 246 -29.90 12.58 14.80
N ASP A 247 -28.76 12.99 15.34
CA ASP A 247 -28.11 12.29 16.45
C ASP A 247 -28.92 12.50 17.74
N GLY A 248 -29.34 11.41 18.36
CA GLY A 248 -30.06 11.41 19.64
C GLY A 248 -29.14 11.62 20.85
N GLY A 249 -27.83 11.65 20.67
CA GLY A 249 -26.84 11.81 21.73
C GLY A 249 -26.32 10.49 22.27
N ASP A 250 -26.01 10.44 23.57
CA ASP A 250 -25.45 9.25 24.22
C ASP A 250 -26.44 8.08 24.20
N GLY A 251 -25.93 6.89 23.85
CA GLY A 251 -26.73 5.67 23.70
C GLY A 251 -27.35 5.50 22.31
N ASP A 252 -27.24 6.50 21.43
CA ASP A 252 -27.67 6.42 20.04
C ASP A 252 -26.80 5.41 19.24
N PHE A 253 -27.36 4.84 18.18
CA PHE A 253 -26.61 4.05 17.18
C PHE A 253 -25.34 4.77 16.68
N TYR A 254 -25.31 6.09 16.63
CA TYR A 254 -24.14 6.82 16.21
C TYR A 254 -22.94 6.73 17.15
N ASP A 255 -23.13 6.36 18.43
CA ASP A 255 -22.00 5.95 19.25
C ASP A 255 -21.28 4.73 18.64
N PHE A 256 -22.06 3.73 18.21
CA PHE A 256 -21.54 2.53 17.55
C PHE A 256 -20.87 2.89 16.21
N GLY A 257 -21.47 3.82 15.47
CA GLY A 257 -20.93 4.33 14.22
C GLY A 257 -19.56 5.01 14.39
N ALA A 258 -19.46 5.94 15.34
CA ALA A 258 -18.22 6.63 15.68
C ALA A 258 -17.13 5.65 16.15
N LEU A 259 -17.52 4.65 16.96
CA LEU A 259 -16.62 3.59 17.41
C LEU A 259 -16.09 2.77 16.23
N HIS A 260 -16.94 2.35 15.29
CA HIS A 260 -16.52 1.57 14.12
C HIS A 260 -15.66 2.37 13.16
N ALA A 261 -15.99 3.65 12.95
CA ALA A 261 -15.21 4.57 12.13
C ALA A 261 -13.75 4.68 12.59
N ARG A 262 -13.53 4.76 13.92
CA ARG A 262 -12.19 4.84 14.54
C ARG A 262 -11.48 3.50 14.74
N THR A 263 -12.16 2.38 14.49
CA THR A 263 -11.63 1.04 14.77
C THR A 263 -11.65 0.15 13.52
N VAL A 264 -12.68 -0.67 13.34
CA VAL A 264 -12.77 -1.69 12.27
C VAL A 264 -12.71 -1.06 10.88
N TYR A 265 -13.34 0.10 10.68
CA TYR A 265 -13.34 0.77 9.39
C TYR A 265 -12.02 1.50 9.12
N LEU A 266 -11.45 2.13 10.14
CA LEU A 266 -10.08 2.64 10.06
C LEU A 266 -9.08 1.53 9.71
N ASP A 267 -9.20 0.35 10.30
CA ASP A 267 -8.32 -0.79 10.03
C ASP A 267 -8.39 -1.28 8.58
N ALA A 268 -9.60 -1.25 7.99
CA ALA A 268 -9.75 -1.54 6.57
C ALA A 268 -9.01 -0.51 5.69
N LEU A 269 -9.07 0.78 6.05
CA LEU A 269 -8.34 1.85 5.35
C LEU A 269 -6.82 1.76 5.57
N LEU A 270 -6.37 1.42 6.78
CA LEU A 270 -4.96 1.17 7.07
C LEU A 270 -4.46 -0.02 6.26
N LEU A 271 -5.19 -1.13 6.20
CA LEU A 271 -4.83 -2.28 5.36
C LEU A 271 -4.71 -1.89 3.89
N GLY A 272 -5.61 -1.06 3.37
CA GLY A 272 -5.49 -0.48 2.02
C GLY A 272 -4.19 0.33 1.84
N SER A 273 -3.81 1.12 2.85
CA SER A 273 -2.56 1.89 2.84
C SER A 273 -1.33 0.98 2.81
N LEU A 274 -1.34 -0.12 3.59
CA LEU A 274 -0.28 -1.14 3.56
C LEU A 274 -0.19 -1.82 2.18
N GLN A 275 -1.35 -2.14 1.57
CA GLN A 275 -1.38 -2.73 0.23
C GLN A 275 -0.77 -1.78 -0.81
N ARG A 276 -1.10 -0.49 -0.75
CA ARG A 276 -0.51 0.53 -1.63
C ARG A 276 1.00 0.58 -1.47
N ASP A 277 1.49 0.72 -0.24
CA ASP A 277 2.93 0.88 0.02
C ASP A 277 3.74 -0.34 -0.47
N HIS A 278 3.19 -1.56 -0.36
CA HIS A 278 3.82 -2.75 -0.94
C HIS A 278 3.73 -2.82 -2.47
N ILE A 279 2.65 -2.32 -3.09
CA ILE A 279 2.56 -2.22 -4.55
C ILE A 279 3.59 -1.20 -5.08
N ASP A 280 3.76 -0.08 -4.38
CA ASP A 280 4.80 0.92 -4.71
C ASP A 280 6.19 0.27 -4.64
N GLU A 281 6.48 -0.51 -3.59
CA GLU A 281 7.74 -1.25 -3.46
C GLU A 281 7.95 -2.26 -4.61
N LEU A 282 6.94 -3.07 -4.95
CA LEU A 282 7.02 -4.04 -6.04
C LEU A 282 7.24 -3.36 -7.40
N THR A 283 6.66 -2.17 -7.61
CA THR A 283 6.87 -1.37 -8.83
C THR A 283 8.33 -0.92 -8.94
N GLU A 284 8.91 -0.47 -7.83
CA GLU A 284 10.33 -0.09 -7.76
C GLU A 284 11.25 -1.31 -7.88
N GLU A 285 10.87 -2.47 -7.32
CA GLU A 285 11.63 -3.71 -7.50
C GLU A 285 11.69 -4.13 -8.97
N LEU A 286 10.56 -4.02 -9.69
CA LEU A 286 10.47 -4.26 -11.13
C LEU A 286 11.38 -3.33 -11.94
N SER A 287 11.32 -2.02 -11.65
CA SER A 287 12.10 -1.02 -12.38
C SER A 287 13.61 -1.25 -12.28
N GLU A 288 14.10 -1.72 -11.14
CA GLU A 288 15.52 -2.03 -10.94
C GLU A 288 15.98 -3.36 -11.57
N VAL A 289 15.09 -4.24 -12.03
CA VAL A 289 15.48 -5.60 -12.49
C VAL A 289 16.55 -5.58 -13.58
N PHE A 290 16.47 -4.63 -14.52
CA PHE A 290 17.38 -4.53 -15.66
C PHE A 290 18.71 -3.84 -15.39
N ASP A 291 18.86 -3.14 -14.27
CA ASP A 291 20.09 -2.40 -13.95
C ASP A 291 21.21 -3.27 -13.36
N SER A 292 21.03 -4.60 -13.36
CA SER A 292 21.95 -5.51 -12.66
C SER A 292 22.48 -6.66 -13.52
N GLU A 293 23.75 -6.99 -13.31
CA GLU A 293 24.43 -8.17 -13.87
C GLU A 293 23.87 -9.52 -13.36
N ARG A 294 22.82 -9.51 -12.51
CA ARG A 294 22.27 -10.70 -11.82
C ARG A 294 20.77 -10.85 -12.02
N LEU A 295 20.32 -10.73 -13.27
CA LEU A 295 18.91 -10.78 -13.68
C LEU A 295 18.13 -11.96 -13.08
N THR A 296 18.59 -13.20 -13.27
CA THR A 296 17.92 -14.41 -12.76
C THR A 296 17.63 -14.33 -11.26
N ARG A 297 18.63 -13.94 -10.45
CA ARG A 297 18.48 -13.86 -8.99
C ARG A 297 17.47 -12.79 -8.58
N ARG A 298 17.44 -11.65 -9.27
CA ARG A 298 16.48 -10.57 -9.00
C ARG A 298 15.06 -10.97 -9.36
N VAL A 299 14.86 -11.60 -10.52
CA VAL A 299 13.53 -12.09 -10.93
C VAL A 299 13.00 -13.13 -9.94
N THR A 300 13.81 -14.09 -9.49
CA THR A 300 13.38 -15.05 -8.46
C THR A 300 13.03 -14.37 -7.12
N ALA A 301 13.78 -13.34 -6.71
CA ALA A 301 13.48 -12.59 -5.50
C ALA A 301 12.16 -11.82 -5.62
N LEU A 302 11.93 -11.16 -6.76
CA LEU A 302 10.68 -10.47 -7.08
C LEU A 302 9.48 -11.42 -7.06
N GLU A 303 9.57 -12.58 -7.74
CA GLU A 303 8.50 -13.59 -7.74
C GLU A 303 8.15 -14.06 -6.30
N LYS A 304 9.16 -14.27 -5.47
CA LYS A 304 8.98 -14.62 -4.05
C LYS A 304 8.28 -13.50 -3.28
N ASN A 305 8.64 -12.23 -3.54
CA ASN A 305 8.03 -11.07 -2.90
C ASN A 305 6.56 -10.91 -3.35
N ILE A 306 6.25 -11.09 -4.63
CA ILE A 306 4.88 -11.10 -5.18
C ILE A 306 4.04 -12.20 -4.52
N ALA A 307 4.57 -13.42 -4.42
CA ALA A 307 3.86 -14.53 -3.77
C ALA A 307 3.59 -14.26 -2.28
N ARG A 308 4.55 -13.66 -1.58
CA ARG A 308 4.40 -13.23 -0.18
C ARG A 308 3.34 -12.15 -0.04
N PHE A 309 3.38 -11.14 -0.90
CA PHE A 309 2.39 -10.05 -0.91
C PHE A 309 0.98 -10.62 -1.11
N ARG A 310 0.80 -11.49 -2.11
CA ARG A 310 -0.49 -12.09 -2.43
C ARG A 310 -1.07 -12.93 -1.29
N SER A 311 -0.23 -13.75 -0.67
CA SER A 311 -0.66 -14.64 0.42
C SER A 311 -1.03 -13.90 1.71
N THR A 312 -0.39 -12.75 1.95
CA THR A 312 -0.46 -12.01 3.23
C THR A 312 -1.40 -10.81 3.19
N TYR A 313 -1.36 -10.00 2.12
CA TYR A 313 -2.05 -8.71 2.04
C TYR A 313 -3.17 -8.69 1.00
N TRP A 314 -3.08 -9.48 -0.08
CA TRP A 314 -3.96 -9.37 -1.25
C TRP A 314 -4.98 -10.52 -1.36
N ARG A 315 -6.00 -10.52 -0.49
CA ARG A 315 -7.16 -11.44 -0.59
C ARG A 315 -8.45 -10.67 -0.87
N GLN A 316 -9.38 -11.31 -1.58
CA GLN A 316 -10.65 -10.68 -2.01
C GLN A 316 -11.68 -10.50 -0.89
N HIS A 317 -11.59 -11.28 0.19
CA HIS A 317 -12.49 -11.20 1.35
C HIS A 317 -11.66 -11.12 2.63
N LEU A 318 -11.43 -9.89 3.10
CA LEU A 318 -10.50 -9.63 4.20
C LEU A 318 -11.24 -9.43 5.52
N THR A 319 -12.54 -9.14 5.49
CA THR A 319 -13.42 -9.09 6.65
C THR A 319 -14.64 -9.99 6.47
N ALA A 320 -15.18 -10.50 7.57
CA ALA A 320 -16.50 -11.14 7.59
C ALA A 320 -17.66 -10.14 7.44
N HIS A 321 -17.35 -8.83 7.52
CA HIS A 321 -18.33 -7.75 7.61
C HIS A 321 -18.35 -6.92 6.32
N GLY A 322 -19.51 -6.86 5.67
CA GLY A 322 -19.72 -6.23 4.36
C GLY A 322 -19.19 -4.79 4.23
N PRO A 323 -19.53 -3.87 5.16
CA PRO A 323 -19.12 -2.46 5.05
C PRO A 323 -17.60 -2.25 5.04
N ALA A 324 -16.84 -2.98 5.85
CA ALA A 324 -15.38 -2.86 5.89
C ALA A 324 -14.73 -3.33 4.56
N ASN A 325 -15.23 -4.40 3.95
CA ASN A 325 -14.81 -4.81 2.60
C ASN A 325 -15.20 -3.75 1.55
N GLY A 326 -16.35 -3.08 1.71
CA GLY A 326 -16.78 -1.96 0.86
C GLY A 326 -15.78 -0.80 0.89
N LEU A 327 -15.39 -0.37 2.09
CA LEU A 327 -14.40 0.70 2.29
C LEU A 327 -13.03 0.35 1.72
N LEU A 328 -12.57 -0.87 1.95
CA LEU A 328 -11.29 -1.32 1.40
C LEU A 328 -11.31 -1.34 -0.13
N ARG A 329 -12.39 -1.83 -0.74
CA ARG A 329 -12.54 -1.80 -2.22
C ARG A 329 -12.59 -0.38 -2.76
N ALA A 330 -13.29 0.53 -2.07
CA ALA A 330 -13.30 1.95 -2.43
C ALA A 330 -11.88 2.54 -2.37
N PHE A 331 -11.11 2.24 -1.32
CA PHE A 331 -9.70 2.63 -1.20
C PHE A 331 -8.85 2.06 -2.36
N GLN A 332 -8.98 0.75 -2.62
CA GLN A 332 -8.24 0.06 -3.68
C GLN A 332 -8.51 0.69 -5.05
N HIS A 333 -9.77 0.95 -5.38
CA HIS A 333 -10.17 1.60 -6.63
C HIS A 333 -9.58 3.01 -6.74
N GLN A 334 -9.66 3.80 -5.67
CA GLN A 334 -9.18 5.18 -5.65
C GLN A 334 -7.66 5.31 -5.89
N HIS A 335 -6.92 4.29 -5.49
CA HIS A 335 -5.48 4.17 -5.71
C HIS A 335 -5.10 3.26 -6.90
N ARG A 336 -6.08 2.78 -7.67
CA ARG A 336 -5.90 1.86 -8.82
C ARG A 336 -5.05 0.63 -8.47
N LEU A 337 -5.19 0.14 -7.24
CA LEU A 337 -4.35 -0.95 -6.72
C LEU A 337 -4.53 -2.25 -7.52
N PRO A 338 -5.75 -2.67 -7.90
CA PRO A 338 -5.94 -3.88 -8.71
C PRO A 338 -5.30 -3.79 -10.09
N GLU A 339 -5.43 -2.65 -10.76
CA GLU A 339 -4.85 -2.42 -12.09
C GLU A 339 -3.33 -2.42 -12.03
N ARG A 340 -2.75 -1.66 -11.09
CA ARG A 340 -1.30 -1.62 -10.88
C ARG A 340 -0.73 -2.99 -10.52
N PHE A 341 -1.42 -3.75 -9.68
CA PHE A 341 -0.97 -5.10 -9.34
C PHE A 341 -1.05 -6.06 -10.54
N ALA A 342 -2.06 -5.92 -11.40
CA ALA A 342 -2.16 -6.68 -12.64
C ALA A 342 -1.02 -6.35 -13.62
N GLU A 343 -0.66 -5.06 -13.75
CA GLU A 343 0.49 -4.61 -14.54
C GLU A 343 1.80 -5.23 -14.02
N ILE A 344 2.03 -5.20 -12.69
CA ILE A 344 3.19 -5.83 -12.04
C ILE A 344 3.28 -7.33 -12.36
N LEU A 345 2.15 -8.04 -12.30
CA LEU A 345 2.10 -9.48 -12.60
C LEU A 345 2.41 -9.78 -14.07
N ALA A 346 1.91 -8.95 -14.99
CA ALA A 346 2.17 -9.11 -16.41
C ALA A 346 3.66 -8.91 -16.72
N GLU A 347 4.25 -7.84 -16.19
CA GLU A 347 5.65 -7.50 -16.40
C GLU A 347 6.60 -8.53 -15.76
N ALA A 348 6.30 -8.99 -14.54
CA ALA A 348 7.08 -10.06 -13.90
C ALA A 348 7.05 -11.36 -14.73
N ALA A 349 5.92 -11.68 -15.37
CA ALA A 349 5.81 -12.84 -16.24
C ALA A 349 6.62 -12.68 -17.54
N ASP A 350 6.70 -11.47 -18.10
CA ASP A 350 7.58 -11.16 -19.23
C ASP A 350 9.06 -11.36 -18.87
N TYR A 351 9.48 -10.90 -17.69
CA TYR A 351 10.86 -11.06 -17.22
C TYR A 351 11.22 -12.54 -16.98
N SER A 352 10.31 -13.31 -16.40
CA SER A 352 10.49 -14.74 -16.19
C SER A 352 10.68 -15.48 -17.53
N ARG A 353 9.89 -15.15 -18.56
CA ARG A 353 10.05 -15.69 -19.93
C ARG A 353 11.40 -15.31 -20.55
N LEU A 354 11.85 -14.06 -20.36
CA LEU A 354 13.15 -13.60 -20.88
C LEU A 354 14.30 -14.38 -20.23
N VAL A 355 14.29 -14.54 -18.90
CA VAL A 355 15.30 -15.32 -18.17
C VAL A 355 15.34 -16.76 -18.67
N GLN A 356 14.19 -17.43 -18.80
CA GLN A 356 14.11 -18.80 -19.32
C GLN A 356 14.67 -18.92 -20.75
N THR A 357 14.45 -17.91 -21.58
CA THR A 357 14.98 -17.86 -22.94
C THR A 357 16.51 -17.73 -22.93
N LEU A 358 17.06 -16.87 -22.07
CA LEU A 358 18.51 -16.69 -21.93
C LEU A 358 19.19 -17.95 -21.37
N GLU A 359 18.60 -18.59 -20.35
CA GLU A 359 19.12 -19.84 -19.78
C GLU A 359 19.08 -20.97 -20.81
N SER A 360 17.99 -21.09 -21.57
CA SER A 360 17.88 -22.09 -22.64
C SER A 360 18.96 -21.87 -23.72
N GLN A 361 19.20 -20.62 -24.11
CA GLN A 361 20.28 -20.27 -25.05
C GLN A 361 21.67 -20.60 -24.51
N GLN A 362 21.93 -20.38 -23.22
CA GLN A 362 23.20 -20.74 -22.57
C GLN A 362 23.39 -22.25 -22.51
N ILE A 363 22.36 -23.01 -22.14
CA ILE A 363 22.40 -24.48 -22.09
C ILE A 363 22.64 -25.04 -23.49
N SER A 364 21.89 -24.58 -24.50
CA SER A 364 22.09 -24.98 -25.90
C SER A 364 23.49 -24.59 -26.41
N GLY A 365 24.00 -23.41 -26.03
CA GLY A 365 25.36 -22.98 -26.36
C GLY A 365 26.43 -23.87 -25.71
N ALA A 366 26.28 -24.21 -24.43
CA ALA A 366 27.20 -25.10 -23.71
C ALA A 366 27.20 -26.52 -24.29
N LEU A 367 26.02 -27.07 -24.60
CA LEU A 367 25.88 -28.33 -25.33
C LEU A 367 26.51 -28.27 -26.72
N GLY A 368 26.35 -27.14 -27.41
CA GLY A 368 27.00 -26.88 -28.70
C GLY A 368 28.52 -26.89 -28.60
N VAL A 369 29.10 -26.25 -27.58
CA VAL A 369 30.56 -26.30 -27.32
C VAL A 369 31.03 -27.70 -26.98
N LEU A 370 30.31 -28.39 -26.10
CA LEU A 370 30.63 -29.78 -25.75
C LEU A 370 30.63 -30.67 -27.00
N THR A 371 29.72 -30.43 -27.93
CA THR A 371 29.64 -31.16 -29.20
C THR A 371 30.80 -30.78 -30.13
N ILE A 372 31.11 -29.49 -30.29
CA ILE A 372 32.21 -29.00 -31.16
C ILE A 372 33.58 -29.48 -30.66
N LEU A 373 33.80 -29.53 -29.34
CA LEU A 373 35.06 -30.01 -28.75
C LEU A 373 35.08 -31.53 -28.61
N GLY A 374 33.97 -32.12 -28.14
CA GLY A 374 33.90 -33.52 -27.74
C GLY A 374 33.86 -34.48 -28.93
N LEU A 375 33.18 -34.13 -30.03
CA LEU A 375 33.12 -35.02 -31.20
C LEU A 375 34.48 -35.21 -31.88
N PRO A 376 35.23 -34.14 -32.24
CA PRO A 376 36.54 -34.29 -32.87
C PRO A 376 37.56 -34.95 -31.94
N LEU A 377 37.49 -34.68 -30.63
CA LEU A 377 38.40 -35.30 -29.66
C LEU A 377 38.07 -36.78 -29.44
N GLY A 378 36.80 -37.11 -29.24
CA GLY A 378 36.33 -38.48 -29.07
C GLY A 378 36.62 -39.34 -30.29
N THR A 379 36.37 -38.83 -31.49
CA THR A 379 36.70 -39.54 -32.74
C THR A 379 38.20 -39.75 -32.91
N ALA A 380 39.04 -38.75 -32.63
CA ALA A 380 40.49 -38.90 -32.68
C ALA A 380 41.01 -39.97 -31.71
N LEU A 381 40.48 -40.00 -30.47
CA LEU A 381 40.86 -40.99 -29.45
C LEU A 381 40.38 -42.40 -29.81
N SER A 382 39.16 -42.56 -30.35
CA SER A 382 38.67 -43.87 -30.81
C SER A 382 39.47 -44.42 -31.99
N VAL A 383 39.88 -43.55 -32.92
CA VAL A 383 40.75 -43.94 -34.04
C VAL A 383 42.13 -44.37 -33.53
N LEU A 384 42.67 -43.67 -32.53
CA LEU A 384 43.94 -44.03 -31.89
C LEU A 384 43.90 -45.42 -31.22
N GLN A 385 42.80 -45.73 -30.51
CA GLN A 385 42.60 -47.05 -29.89
C GLN A 385 42.62 -48.21 -30.90
N VAL A 386 42.18 -47.97 -32.15
CA VAL A 386 42.19 -48.98 -33.22
C VAL A 386 43.57 -49.10 -33.89
N LEU A 387 44.32 -47.98 -33.99
CA LEU A 387 45.64 -47.93 -34.62
C LEU A 387 46.80 -48.37 -33.70
N GLY A 388 46.56 -48.43 -32.38
CA GLY A 388 47.54 -48.87 -31.39
C GLY A 388 48.32 -47.71 -30.75
N ASP A 389 48.42 -47.73 -29.42
CA ASP A 389 48.98 -46.64 -28.60
C ASP A 389 50.52 -46.63 -28.48
N GLU A 390 51.21 -47.53 -29.19
CA GLU A 390 52.66 -47.72 -29.00
C GLU A 390 53.53 -46.62 -29.67
N SER A 391 52.95 -45.69 -30.41
CA SER A 391 53.70 -44.61 -31.06
C SER A 391 53.21 -43.20 -30.67
N VAL A 392 54.11 -42.46 -30.01
CA VAL A 392 53.99 -41.01 -29.76
C VAL A 392 53.63 -40.19 -31.01
N PRO A 393 54.17 -40.48 -32.23
CA PRO A 393 53.77 -39.72 -33.42
C PRO A 393 52.30 -39.90 -33.82
N HIS A 394 51.70 -41.07 -33.65
CA HIS A 394 50.26 -41.25 -33.94
C HIS A 394 49.37 -40.46 -32.97
N LEU A 395 49.76 -40.37 -31.69
CA LEU A 395 49.09 -39.53 -30.70
C LEU A 395 49.13 -38.05 -31.10
N LEU A 396 50.31 -37.54 -31.49
CA LEU A 396 50.48 -36.14 -31.89
C LEU A 396 49.69 -35.80 -33.16
N VAL A 397 49.65 -36.70 -34.14
CA VAL A 397 48.87 -36.51 -35.38
C VAL A 397 47.38 -36.51 -35.10
N ALA A 398 46.89 -37.45 -34.28
CA ALA A 398 45.47 -37.51 -33.90
C ALA A 398 45.04 -36.26 -33.12
N LEU A 399 45.87 -35.80 -32.18
CA LEU A 399 45.61 -34.58 -31.41
C LEU A 399 45.63 -33.33 -32.32
N GLY A 400 46.61 -33.24 -33.22
CA GLY A 400 46.72 -32.15 -34.19
C GLY A 400 45.52 -32.08 -35.14
N LEU A 401 45.07 -33.23 -35.66
CA LEU A 401 43.86 -33.33 -36.48
C LEU A 401 42.60 -32.93 -35.71
N SER A 402 42.50 -33.32 -34.43
CA SER A 402 41.39 -32.94 -33.57
C SER A 402 41.34 -31.43 -33.34
N VAL A 403 42.48 -30.80 -33.07
CA VAL A 403 42.59 -29.33 -32.92
C VAL A 403 42.24 -28.63 -34.23
N ALA A 404 42.74 -29.10 -35.37
CA ALA A 404 42.44 -28.53 -36.68
C ALA A 404 40.94 -28.66 -37.04
N ALA A 405 40.34 -29.82 -36.78
CA ALA A 405 38.92 -30.07 -37.00
C ALA A 405 38.04 -29.19 -36.08
N THR A 406 38.43 -29.03 -34.82
CA THR A 406 37.77 -28.14 -33.87
C THR A 406 37.87 -26.68 -34.33
N ALA A 407 39.07 -26.24 -34.75
CA ALA A 407 39.29 -24.89 -35.27
C ALA A 407 38.44 -24.63 -36.52
N ALA A 408 38.39 -25.57 -37.45
CA ALA A 408 37.54 -25.50 -38.64
C ALA A 408 36.05 -25.42 -38.26
N ALA A 409 35.59 -26.25 -37.32
CA ALA A 409 34.21 -26.23 -36.84
C ALA A 409 33.83 -24.87 -36.22
N LEU A 410 34.73 -24.23 -35.47
CA LEU A 410 34.51 -22.89 -34.89
C LEU A 410 34.41 -21.79 -35.95
N THR A 411 34.99 -21.95 -37.15
CA THR A 411 34.84 -20.99 -38.25
C THR A 411 33.48 -21.07 -38.96
N THR A 412 32.74 -22.17 -38.78
CA THR A 412 31.41 -22.34 -39.40
C THR A 412 30.37 -21.39 -38.82
N ARG A 413 29.24 -21.21 -39.51
CA ARG A 413 28.12 -20.38 -39.04
C ARG A 413 27.59 -20.89 -37.69
N TYR A 414 27.55 -22.21 -37.50
CA TYR A 414 27.13 -22.84 -36.25
C TYR A 414 28.13 -22.59 -35.12
N GLY A 415 29.43 -22.78 -35.37
CA GLY A 415 30.48 -22.50 -34.38
C GLY A 415 30.53 -21.04 -33.92
N ARG A 416 30.30 -20.10 -34.85
CA ARG A 416 30.18 -18.67 -34.53
C ARG A 416 28.95 -18.34 -33.69
N LEU A 417 27.80 -18.97 -33.97
CA LEU A 417 26.58 -18.83 -33.17
C LEU A 417 26.81 -19.32 -31.73
N VAL A 418 27.42 -20.50 -31.56
CA VAL A 418 27.75 -21.08 -30.25
C VAL A 418 28.73 -20.20 -29.45
N LEU A 419 29.75 -19.63 -30.11
CA LEU A 419 30.66 -18.66 -29.49
C LEU A 419 29.95 -17.37 -29.09
N SER A 420 29.02 -16.89 -29.92
CA SER A 420 28.25 -15.67 -29.62
C SER A 420 27.28 -15.87 -28.46
N SER A 421 26.66 -17.05 -28.32
CA SER A 421 25.80 -17.39 -27.18
C SER A 421 26.55 -17.45 -25.84
N LEU A 422 27.86 -17.73 -25.87
CA LEU A 422 28.72 -17.69 -24.67
C LEU A 422 29.19 -16.28 -24.32
N ARG A 423 29.48 -15.44 -25.33
CA ARG A 423 29.92 -14.04 -25.12
C ARG A 423 28.80 -13.11 -24.64
N GLY A 424 27.54 -13.44 -24.93
CA GLY A 424 26.37 -12.69 -24.44
C GLY A 424 26.20 -12.67 -22.91
N GLY A 425 27.01 -13.45 -22.16
CA GLY A 425 26.99 -13.47 -20.70
C GLY A 425 28.09 -12.67 -19.99
N THR A 426 29.00 -11.98 -20.69
CA THR A 426 30.21 -11.40 -20.04
C THR A 426 30.59 -9.96 -20.41
N THR A 427 29.71 -9.13 -20.98
CA THR A 427 30.09 -7.73 -21.28
C THR A 427 29.07 -6.71 -20.79
N ALA A 428 29.40 -6.09 -19.66
CA ALA A 428 29.04 -4.70 -19.39
C ALA A 428 29.73 -3.79 -20.44
N PRO A 429 29.02 -2.84 -21.06
CA PRO A 429 29.68 -1.78 -21.79
C PRO A 429 30.16 -0.73 -20.78
N ASP A 430 31.49 -0.57 -20.70
CA ASP A 430 32.13 0.61 -20.15
C ASP A 430 31.68 1.83 -20.95
N ARG A 431 30.62 2.52 -20.48
CA ARG A 431 30.21 3.82 -21.00
C ARG A 431 30.99 4.91 -20.26
N ARG A 432 32.19 5.18 -20.77
CA ARG A 432 32.71 6.55 -20.81
C ARG A 432 32.16 7.23 -22.06
N ARG A 433 31.18 8.11 -21.87
CA ARG A 433 31.10 9.46 -22.48
C ARG A 433 29.97 10.25 -21.88
#